data_AF-A0A4P9TD66-F1
#
_entry.id   AF-A0A4P9TD66-F1
#
_cell.length_a   1.000
_cell.length_b   1.000
_cell.length_c   1.000
_cell.angle_alpha   90.00
_cell.angle_beta   90.00
_cell.angle_gamma   90.00
#
_symmetry.space_group_name_H-M   'P 1'
#
loop_
_entity.id
_entity.type
_entity.pdbx_description
1 polymer ?
#
loop_
_entity_poly.entity_id
_entity_poly.type
_entity_poly.pdbx_seq_one_letter_code
_entity_poly.pdbx_strand_id
1 'polypeptide(L)'
;MVPMTSSTANTSDRGLFDTRFSIGAAAIAAVAALLGVAFAWTGYNGGMLPVLGLELSILTGMIGLLFGFGIATVAFVAAVYMEPGFDQ
;
A
#
# COMPACT_ATOMS: atom_id res chain seq x y z
N MET A 1 3.91 22.54 -41.88
CA MET A 1 4.46 21.72 -40.78
C MET A 1 3.59 22.00 -39.57
N VAL A 2 2.81 21.02 -39.14
CA VAL A 2 1.98 21.17 -37.93
C VAL A 2 2.93 21.12 -36.73
N PRO A 3 2.82 22.04 -35.74
CA PRO A 3 3.58 21.92 -34.51
C PRO A 3 3.22 20.58 -33.87
N MET A 4 4.16 19.64 -33.89
CA MET A 4 4.01 18.40 -33.14
C MET A 4 4.17 18.80 -31.68
N THR A 5 3.07 18.91 -30.94
CA THR A 5 3.13 18.91 -29.49
C THR A 5 3.65 17.54 -29.10
N SER A 6 4.97 17.44 -28.91
CA SER A 6 5.61 16.30 -28.28
C SER A 6 5.07 16.22 -26.86
N SER A 7 3.97 15.49 -26.70
CA SER A 7 3.48 15.02 -25.41
C SER A 7 4.44 13.93 -24.94
N THR A 8 5.67 14.33 -24.63
CA THR A 8 6.62 13.49 -23.90
C THR A 8 6.21 13.57 -22.45
N ALA A 9 5.13 12.88 -22.09
CA ALA A 9 4.99 12.36 -20.74
C ALA A 9 6.10 11.31 -20.60
N ASN A 10 7.32 11.77 -20.31
CA ASN A 10 8.47 10.93 -20.03
C ASN A 10 8.22 10.30 -18.66
N THR A 11 7.36 9.29 -18.60
CA THR A 11 7.05 8.52 -17.39
C THR A 11 8.06 7.41 -17.16
N SER A 12 8.98 7.17 -18.10
CA SER A 12 10.00 6.13 -18.04
C SER A 12 11.06 6.33 -16.94
N ASP A 13 11.21 7.53 -16.39
CA ASP A 13 12.27 7.86 -15.42
C ASP A 13 11.77 8.14 -13.98
N ARG A 14 10.47 7.95 -13.67
CA ARG A 14 9.96 8.16 -12.31
C ARG A 14 10.02 6.88 -11.48
N GLY A 15 10.99 6.84 -10.56
CA GLY A 15 11.10 5.82 -9.53
C GLY A 15 10.10 5.99 -8.40
N LEU A 16 9.82 4.89 -7.69
CA LEU A 16 8.94 4.82 -6.51
C LEU A 16 9.35 5.76 -5.35
N PHE A 17 10.58 6.26 -5.39
CA PHE A 17 11.16 7.08 -4.33
C PHE A 17 11.47 8.51 -4.77
N ASP A 18 11.03 8.92 -5.95
CA ASP A 18 11.36 10.24 -6.49
C ASP A 18 10.43 11.35 -6.00
N THR A 19 9.29 10.98 -5.41
CA THR A 19 8.24 11.94 -5.06
C THR A 19 7.69 11.66 -3.67
N ARG A 20 7.35 12.74 -2.94
CA ARG A 20 6.80 12.63 -1.57
C ARG A 20 5.53 11.79 -1.52
N PHE A 21 4.70 11.93 -2.56
CA PHE A 21 3.47 11.15 -2.70
C PHE A 21 3.77 9.65 -2.87
N SER A 22 4.65 9.28 -3.81
CA SER A 22 4.99 7.87 -4.07
C SER A 22 5.67 7.22 -2.86
N ILE A 23 6.59 7.93 -2.20
CA ILE A 23 7.21 7.48 -0.94
C ILE A 23 6.15 7.24 0.14
N GLY A 24 5.22 8.19 0.32
CA GLY A 24 4.15 8.08 1.31
C GLY A 24 3.21 6.90 1.02
N ALA A 25 2.82 6.72 -0.24
CA ALA A 25 1.99 5.61 -0.68
C ALA A 25 2.70 4.26 -0.52
N ALA A 26 4.00 4.18 -0.83
CA ALA A 26 4.81 2.99 -0.61
C ALA A 26 4.96 2.66 0.88
N ALA A 27 5.12 3.66 1.75
CA ALA A 27 5.17 3.47 3.19
C ALA A 27 3.83 2.93 3.73
N ILE A 28 2.70 3.49 3.28
CA ILE A 28 1.36 3.01 3.65
C ILE A 28 1.18 1.56 3.17
N ALA A 29 1.62 1.24 1.96
CA ALA A 29 1.55 -0.12 1.43
C ALA A 29 2.33 -1.12 2.32
N ALA A 30 3.55 -0.76 2.70
CA ALA A 30 4.38 -1.59 3.57
C ALA A 30 3.75 -1.79 4.96
N VAL A 31 3.25 -0.71 5.58
CA VAL A 31 2.60 -0.77 6.90
C VAL A 31 1.32 -1.61 6.85
N ALA A 32 0.47 -1.42 5.83
CA ALA A 32 -0.75 -2.20 5.66
C ALA A 32 -0.48 -3.70 5.46
N ALA A 33 0.56 -4.04 4.69
CA ALA A 33 0.99 -5.43 4.51
C ALA A 33 1.47 -6.05 5.83
N LEU A 34 2.31 -5.33 6.59
CA LEU A 34 2.80 -5.79 7.90
C LEU A 34 1.66 -5.97 8.90
N LEU A 35 0.70 -5.04 8.93
CA LEU A 35 -0.51 -5.18 9.76
C LEU A 35 -1.30 -6.43 9.36
N GLY A 36 -1.54 -6.65 8.07
CA GLY A 36 -2.21 -7.86 7.59
C GLY A 36 -1.52 -9.15 8.05
N VAL A 37 -0.18 -9.20 7.96
CA VAL A 37 0.61 -10.33 8.46
C VAL A 37 0.49 -10.48 9.98
N ALA A 38 0.50 -9.38 10.74
CA ALA A 38 0.31 -9.42 12.18
C ALA A 38 -1.08 -9.96 12.58
N PHE A 39 -2.14 -9.61 11.84
CA PHE A 39 -3.48 -10.17 12.03
C PHE A 39 -3.54 -11.67 11.73
N ALA A 40 -2.89 -12.13 10.65
CA ALA A 40 -2.81 -13.57 10.38
C ALA A 40 -2.03 -14.32 11.45
N TRP A 41 -0.88 -13.79 11.87
CA TRP A 41 -0.05 -14.41 12.89
C TRP A 41 -0.79 -14.51 14.23
N THR A 42 -1.44 -13.41 14.66
CA THR A 42 -2.21 -13.39 15.90
C THR A 42 -3.40 -14.36 15.83
N GLY A 43 -4.15 -14.37 14.73
CA GLY A 43 -5.26 -15.32 14.53
C GLY A 43 -4.82 -16.78 14.43
N TYR A 44 -3.64 -17.05 13.85
CA TYR A 44 -3.08 -18.40 13.78
C TYR A 44 -2.71 -18.95 15.16
N ASN A 45 -2.22 -18.09 16.05
CA ASN A 45 -1.90 -18.46 17.42
C ASN A 45 -3.13 -18.46 18.36
N GLY A 46 -4.33 -18.15 17.85
CA GLY A 46 -5.51 -17.96 18.70
C GLY A 46 -5.32 -16.84 19.72
N GLY A 47 -4.51 -15.83 19.37
CA GLY A 47 -4.12 -14.76 20.28
C GLY A 47 -5.15 -13.65 20.40
N MET A 48 -4.89 -12.74 21.33
CA MET A 48 -5.69 -11.54 21.53
C MET A 48 -5.03 -10.33 20.87
N LEU A 49 -5.83 -9.46 20.25
CA LEU A 49 -5.33 -8.20 19.73
C LEU A 49 -4.80 -7.32 20.86
N PRO A 50 -3.53 -6.87 20.77
CA PRO A 50 -3.03 -5.88 21.70
C PRO A 50 -3.88 -4.60 21.57
N VAL A 51 -4.09 -3.91 22.70
CA VAL A 51 -4.94 -2.70 22.84
C VAL A 51 -6.45 -2.96 22.83
N LEU A 52 -6.96 -3.77 21.90
CA LEU A 52 -8.42 -3.95 21.73
C LEU A 52 -9.01 -5.09 22.56
N GLY A 53 -8.19 -6.04 23.04
CA GLY A 53 -8.68 -7.14 23.88
C GLY A 53 -9.66 -8.08 23.16
N LEU A 54 -9.62 -8.12 21.84
CA LEU A 54 -10.47 -9.02 21.04
C LEU A 54 -9.69 -10.30 20.72
N GLU A 55 -10.28 -11.45 21.00
CA GLU A 55 -9.75 -12.73 20.54
C GLU A 55 -9.84 -12.84 19.01
N LEU A 56 -8.74 -13.25 18.40
CA LEU A 56 -8.69 -13.55 16.97
C LEU A 56 -8.68 -15.06 16.77
N SER A 57 -9.74 -15.55 16.15
CA SER A 57 -9.73 -16.85 15.48
C SER A 57 -8.87 -16.82 14.21
N ILE A 58 -8.53 -17.99 13.69
CA ILE A 58 -7.87 -18.12 12.38
C ILE A 58 -8.66 -17.43 11.26
N LEU A 59 -10.00 -17.50 11.29
CA LEU A 59 -10.87 -16.91 10.27
C LEU A 59 -10.76 -15.38 10.30
N THR A 60 -10.87 -14.78 11.48
CA THR A 60 -10.77 -13.33 11.65
C THR A 60 -9.35 -12.80 11.37
N GLY A 61 -8.31 -13.57 11.72
CA GLY A 61 -6.93 -13.26 11.34
C GLY A 61 -6.71 -13.27 9.83
N MET A 62 -7.28 -14.25 9.13
CA MET A 62 -7.24 -14.31 7.67
C MET A 62 -8.02 -13.16 7.00
N ILE A 63 -9.18 -12.79 7.54
CA ILE A 63 -9.93 -11.62 7.06
C ILE A 63 -9.07 -10.36 7.21
N GLY A 64 -8.42 -10.18 8.36
CA GLY A 64 -7.50 -9.06 8.60
C GLY A 64 -6.32 -9.04 7.61
N LEU A 65 -5.75 -10.21 7.30
CA LEU A 65 -4.70 -10.33 6.29
C LEU A 65 -5.19 -9.88 4.91
N LEU A 66 -6.33 -10.40 4.46
CA LEU A 66 -6.88 -10.06 3.13
C LEU A 66 -7.20 -8.58 3.02
N PHE A 67 -7.74 -7.97 4.08
CA PHE A 67 -8.00 -6.53 4.13
C PHE A 67 -6.70 -5.72 4.09
N GLY A 68 -5.72 -6.07 4.93
CA GLY A 68 -4.42 -5.41 4.96
C GLY A 68 -3.70 -5.50 3.61
N PHE A 69 -3.72 -6.68 2.97
CA PHE A 69 -3.13 -6.88 1.64
C PHE A 69 -3.90 -6.15 0.53
N GLY A 70 -5.22 -6.08 0.62
CA GLY A 70 -6.05 -5.30 -0.32
C GLY A 70 -5.67 -3.82 -0.29
N ILE A 71 -5.59 -3.24 0.92
CA ILE A 71 -5.15 -1.85 1.10
C ILE A 71 -3.71 -1.67 0.60
N ALA A 72 -2.81 -2.60 0.96
CA ALA A 72 -1.42 -2.55 0.53
C ALA A 72 -1.28 -2.58 -0.99
N THR A 73 -2.06 -3.41 -1.67
CA THR A 73 -2.06 -3.53 -3.13
C THR A 73 -2.52 -2.23 -3.77
N VAL A 74 -3.62 -1.64 -3.29
CA VAL A 74 -4.13 -0.36 -3.82
C VAL A 74 -3.12 0.76 -3.59
N ALA A 75 -2.55 0.86 -2.39
CA ALA A 75 -1.54 1.87 -2.06
C ALA A 75 -0.25 1.68 -2.88
N PHE A 76 0.16 0.44 -3.13
CA PHE A 76 1.32 0.14 -3.96
C PHE A 76 1.07 0.49 -5.43
N VAL A 77 -0.10 0.16 -5.98
CA VAL A 77 -0.49 0.57 -7.34
C VAL A 77 -0.51 2.10 -7.46
N ALA A 78 -1.03 2.80 -6.45
CA ALA A 78 -0.97 4.25 -6.40
C ALA A 78 0.48 4.77 -6.36
N ALA A 79 1.36 4.14 -5.57
CA ALA A 79 2.77 4.51 -5.50
C ALA A 79 3.48 4.35 -6.86
N VAL A 80 3.18 3.28 -7.60
CA VAL A 80 3.84 2.96 -8.88
C VAL A 80 3.28 3.79 -10.04
N TYR A 81 1.96 4.01 -10.09
CA TYR A 81 1.30 4.50 -11.31
C TYR A 81 0.65 5.88 -11.19
N MET A 82 0.43 6.43 -9.98
CA MET A 82 -0.07 7.80 -9.89
C MET A 82 1.06 8.80 -10.05
N GLU A 83 0.83 9.78 -10.92
CA GLU A 83 1.69 10.95 -11.02
C GLU A 83 1.78 11.63 -9.64
N PRO A 84 2.94 12.16 -9.25
CA PRO A 84 3.00 13.03 -8.08
C PRO A 84 2.03 14.18 -8.30
N GLY A 85 1.07 14.33 -7.37
CA GLY A 85 0.26 15.53 -7.27
C GLY A 85 1.14 16.78 -7.05
N PHE A 86 0.51 17.95 -6.90
CA PHE A 86 1.06 19.32 -6.92
C PHE A 86 2.41 19.66 -6.24
N ASP A 87 3.07 18.74 -5.54
CA ASP A 87 4.45 18.86 -5.07
C ASP A 87 5.41 18.18 -6.07
N GLN A 88 6.05 19.00 -6.92
CA GLN A 88 7.43 18.72 -7.37
C GLN A 88 8.39 19.07 -6.23
#